data_AF-A0A7U5Y1G4-F1
#
_entry.id   AF-A0A7U5Y1G4-F1
#
_cell.length_a   1.000
_cell.length_b   1.000
_cell.length_c   1.000
_cell.angle_alpha   90.00
_cell.angle_beta   90.00
_cell.angle_gamma   90.00
#
_symmetry.space_group_name_H-M   'P 1'
#
loop_
_entity.id
_entity.type
_entity.pdbx_description
1 polymer ?
#
loop_
_entity_poly.entity_id
_entity_poly.type
_entity_poly.pdbx_seq_one_letter_code
_entity_poly.pdbx_strand_id
1 'polypeptide(L)'
;MLLACATAPATVCRNPYIDGMETVIDRTKTLLGPDTTDIRRIKLFISSDKGVPFVQSNFRSANPDKPGEFSDYPTKIREKGVDSIESALLNIIFWSTPPDNADAIVREALDHAEIFVDSKAFDQSGRLHLTVERDIKVRLAADGQPVTTGELKLLHLKKPPPALTEVISGCCVRGRPPGHGTRIMASLKERPFKTDDFTFFSMVVDSGTTATIMALPALRSATDRIGTLPERWADRLDTALTRSADKNLVVMGHIEGKDVVVTNARQEVLYSIPIAQLRAKAREHNVDLLLLGCDTAAFIERETAGLGIAGVFNTAAAARKLEAALTNSSSVADVVTNMASTDFVFVAYEEKGGYGYAGASVFAKVAGESHTARIFRLLALRKKGQ
;
A
#
# COMPACT_ATOMS: atom_id res chain seq x y z
N MET A 1 -40.85 24.62 -8.54
CA MET A 1 -40.18 23.77 -9.55
C MET A 1 -39.22 22.85 -8.81
N LEU A 2 -39.69 21.64 -8.50
CA LEU A 2 -38.93 20.58 -7.85
C LEU A 2 -38.73 19.51 -8.92
N LEU A 3 -37.54 19.45 -9.52
CA LEU A 3 -37.12 18.29 -10.30
C LEU A 3 -36.45 17.34 -9.32
N ALA A 4 -37.25 16.40 -8.82
CA ALA A 4 -36.78 15.27 -8.04
C ALA A 4 -35.79 14.46 -8.88
N CYS A 5 -34.62 14.16 -8.32
CA CYS A 5 -33.84 13.00 -8.75
C CYS A 5 -34.69 11.75 -8.45
N ALA A 6 -35.55 11.38 -9.39
CA ALA A 6 -36.25 10.12 -9.35
C ALA A 6 -35.23 8.98 -9.47
N THR A 7 -35.38 8.02 -8.56
CA THR A 7 -34.65 6.76 -8.45
C THR A 7 -34.30 6.11 -9.80
N ALA A 8 -33.02 6.13 -10.17
CA ALA A 8 -32.41 5.29 -11.20
C ALA A 8 -30.92 5.04 -10.86
N PRO A 9 -30.34 3.88 -11.24
CA PRO A 9 -29.02 3.43 -10.80
C PRO A 9 -27.92 4.09 -11.64
N ALA A 10 -27.87 5.41 -11.64
CA ALA A 10 -26.84 6.20 -12.28
C ALA A 10 -27.09 7.69 -11.98
N THR A 11 -26.12 8.46 -11.50
CA THR A 11 -26.34 9.91 -11.25
C THR A 11 -25.14 10.71 -11.68
N VAL A 12 -25.10 11.03 -12.98
CA VAL A 12 -24.36 12.18 -13.51
C VAL A 12 -25.17 13.45 -13.22
N CYS A 13 -24.62 14.32 -12.40
CA CYS A 13 -25.31 15.49 -11.85
C CYS A 13 -24.61 16.79 -12.27
N ARG A 14 -25.40 17.76 -12.74
CA ARG A 14 -24.98 19.11 -13.16
C ARG A 14 -25.61 20.21 -12.30
N ASN A 15 -25.95 19.84 -11.06
CA ASN A 15 -26.52 20.72 -10.04
C ASN A 15 -25.43 21.15 -9.05
N PRO A 16 -25.70 22.13 -8.16
CA PRO A 16 -24.74 22.55 -7.15
C PRO A 16 -24.33 21.38 -6.23
N TYR A 17 -25.27 20.47 -5.93
CA TYR A 17 -25.06 19.37 -4.99
C TYR A 17 -25.62 18.03 -5.49
N ILE A 18 -25.15 16.95 -4.84
CA ILE A 18 -25.77 15.63 -4.84
C ILE A 18 -26.17 15.36 -3.39
N ASP A 19 -27.40 14.93 -3.16
CA ASP A 19 -27.93 14.67 -1.81
C ASP A 19 -26.98 13.75 -1.02
N GLY A 20 -26.58 14.23 0.17
CA GLY A 20 -25.68 13.51 1.07
C GLY A 20 -24.18 13.65 0.76
N MET A 21 -23.81 14.42 -0.26
CA MET A 21 -22.42 14.69 -0.65
C MET A 21 -22.03 16.17 -0.51
N GLU A 22 -22.89 17.02 0.07
CA GLU A 22 -22.71 18.48 0.18
C GLU A 22 -21.38 18.84 0.83
N THR A 23 -21.10 18.25 1.99
CA THR A 23 -19.84 18.46 2.73
C THR A 23 -18.62 18.04 1.92
N VAL A 24 -18.72 16.95 1.15
CA VAL A 24 -17.63 16.46 0.29
C VAL A 24 -17.43 17.39 -0.89
N ILE A 25 -18.50 17.95 -1.44
CA ILE A 25 -18.45 18.90 -2.55
C ILE A 25 -17.82 20.21 -2.11
N ASP A 26 -18.19 20.72 -0.93
CA ASP A 26 -17.69 21.99 -0.43
C ASP A 26 -16.21 21.93 -0.07
N ARG A 27 -15.76 20.86 0.60
CA ARG A 27 -14.34 20.73 1.01
C ARG A 27 -13.39 20.64 -0.19
N THR A 28 -13.83 20.06 -1.31
CA THR A 28 -13.00 19.81 -2.50
C THR A 28 -12.97 20.99 -3.48
N LYS A 29 -13.85 21.99 -3.33
CA LYS A 29 -13.86 23.20 -4.19
C LYS A 29 -12.48 23.88 -4.23
N THR A 30 -11.81 23.96 -3.09
CA THR A 30 -10.47 24.57 -3.00
C THR A 30 -9.41 23.80 -3.80
N LEU A 31 -9.53 22.47 -3.85
CA LEU A 31 -8.64 21.57 -4.59
C LEU A 31 -8.87 21.65 -6.10
N LEU A 32 -10.13 21.69 -6.50
CA LEU A 32 -10.57 21.73 -7.90
C LEU A 32 -10.41 23.12 -8.52
N GLY A 33 -10.40 24.17 -7.69
CA GLY A 33 -10.23 25.55 -8.14
C GLY A 33 -11.45 26.05 -8.92
N PRO A 34 -11.29 27.07 -9.77
CA PRO A 34 -12.39 27.66 -10.52
C PRO A 34 -12.91 26.70 -11.61
N ASP A 35 -14.19 26.87 -11.91
CA ASP A 35 -14.87 26.17 -12.99
C ASP A 35 -14.19 26.42 -14.35
N THR A 36 -14.26 25.43 -15.24
CA THR A 36 -13.67 25.51 -16.57
C THR A 36 -14.58 24.85 -17.62
N THR A 37 -14.40 25.26 -18.87
CA THR A 37 -14.94 24.59 -20.07
C THR A 37 -13.81 24.10 -20.99
N ASP A 38 -12.56 24.33 -20.60
CA ASP A 38 -11.35 23.85 -21.28
C ASP A 38 -10.98 22.46 -20.76
N ILE A 39 -10.99 21.47 -21.65
CA ILE A 39 -10.66 20.07 -21.35
C ILE A 39 -9.24 19.89 -20.83
N ARG A 40 -8.31 20.79 -21.17
CA ARG A 40 -6.91 20.75 -20.73
C ARG A 40 -6.71 21.28 -19.31
N ARG A 41 -7.78 21.80 -18.69
CA ARG A 41 -7.77 22.37 -17.34
C ARG A 41 -8.67 21.60 -16.37
N ILE A 42 -9.07 20.39 -16.76
CA ILE A 42 -9.90 19.51 -15.94
C ILE A 42 -9.13 19.12 -14.69
N LYS A 43 -9.78 19.29 -13.55
CA LYS A 43 -9.37 18.74 -12.27
C LYS A 43 -10.42 17.76 -11.80
N LEU A 44 -9.99 16.61 -11.31
CA LEU A 44 -10.87 15.57 -10.78
C LEU A 44 -10.56 15.32 -9.31
N PHE A 45 -11.61 15.15 -8.53
CA PHE A 45 -11.55 14.58 -7.19
C PHE A 45 -12.32 13.27 -7.19
N ILE A 46 -11.65 12.18 -6.83
CA ILE A 46 -12.20 10.83 -6.80
C ILE A 46 -12.28 10.36 -5.34
N SER A 47 -13.45 9.90 -4.91
CA SER A 47 -13.68 9.31 -3.58
C SER A 47 -14.58 8.08 -3.70
N SER A 48 -14.86 7.45 -2.57
CA SER A 48 -15.94 6.47 -2.43
C SER A 48 -16.87 6.91 -1.31
N ASP A 49 -18.17 6.72 -1.51
CA ASP A 49 -19.19 6.84 -0.47
C ASP A 49 -19.95 5.52 -0.38
N LYS A 50 -19.85 4.84 0.78
CA LYS A 50 -20.49 3.53 1.03
C LYS A 50 -20.20 2.49 -0.08
N GLY A 51 -18.99 2.51 -0.64
CA GLY A 51 -18.56 1.61 -1.71
C GLY A 51 -19.06 2.00 -3.10
N VAL A 52 -19.67 3.18 -3.27
CA VAL A 52 -20.05 3.75 -4.56
C VAL A 52 -18.99 4.79 -4.97
N PRO A 53 -18.39 4.68 -6.17
CA PRO A 53 -17.51 5.70 -6.70
C PRO A 53 -18.18 7.07 -6.72
N PHE A 54 -17.43 8.09 -6.31
CA PHE A 54 -17.80 9.49 -6.42
C PHE A 54 -16.70 10.25 -7.17
N VAL A 55 -17.08 10.97 -8.21
CA VAL A 55 -16.16 11.83 -8.99
C VAL A 55 -16.73 13.23 -9.04
N GLN A 56 -15.93 14.23 -8.71
CA GLN A 56 -16.27 15.63 -8.84
C GLN A 56 -15.26 16.31 -9.75
N SER A 57 -15.75 17.10 -10.70
CA SER A 57 -14.94 17.89 -11.62
C SER A 57 -15.14 19.39 -11.40
N ASN A 58 -14.20 20.21 -11.88
CA ASN A 58 -14.42 21.64 -12.12
C ASN A 58 -14.98 21.92 -13.53
N PHE A 59 -15.20 20.89 -14.36
CA PHE A 59 -15.63 21.04 -15.74
C PHE A 59 -17.14 21.23 -15.88
N ARG A 60 -17.55 22.23 -16.65
CA ARG A 60 -18.94 22.47 -17.07
C ARG A 60 -19.16 21.87 -18.45
N SER A 61 -20.08 20.89 -18.57
CA SER A 61 -20.37 20.24 -19.86
C SER A 61 -21.12 21.18 -20.81
N ALA A 62 -20.88 21.04 -22.11
CA ALA A 62 -21.70 21.72 -23.12
C ALA A 62 -23.15 21.22 -23.08
N ASN A 63 -24.10 22.12 -23.26
CA ASN A 63 -25.52 21.81 -23.34
C ASN A 63 -25.85 21.30 -24.75
N PRO A 64 -26.32 20.05 -24.90
CA PRO A 64 -26.60 19.47 -26.21
C PRO A 64 -27.79 20.13 -26.92
N ASP A 65 -28.74 20.66 -26.15
CA ASP A 65 -29.95 21.28 -26.68
C ASP A 65 -29.72 22.75 -27.07
N LYS A 66 -28.59 23.33 -26.65
CA LYS A 66 -28.29 24.76 -26.80
C LYS A 66 -26.81 25.00 -27.12
N PRO A 67 -26.44 25.05 -28.40
CA PRO A 67 -25.06 25.27 -28.83
C PRO A 67 -24.45 26.54 -28.21
N GLY A 68 -23.27 26.41 -27.61
CA GLY A 68 -22.56 27.52 -26.95
C GLY A 68 -22.96 27.77 -25.50
N GLU A 69 -24.02 27.12 -25.00
CA GLU A 69 -24.34 27.12 -23.57
C GLU A 69 -23.64 25.94 -22.87
N PHE A 70 -23.25 26.15 -21.62
CA PHE A 70 -22.64 25.14 -20.75
C PHE A 70 -23.49 24.99 -19.48
N SER A 71 -23.47 23.81 -18.87
CA SER A 71 -24.19 23.54 -17.62
C SER A 71 -23.88 24.59 -16.56
N ASP A 72 -24.85 25.05 -15.78
CA ASP A 72 -24.61 26.12 -14.78
C ASP A 72 -23.59 25.72 -13.71
N TYR A 73 -23.50 24.42 -13.42
CA TYR A 73 -22.58 23.86 -12.43
C TYR A 73 -21.68 22.79 -13.05
N PRO A 74 -20.49 22.56 -12.47
CA PRO A 74 -19.62 21.47 -12.87
C PRO A 74 -20.23 20.08 -12.66
N THR A 75 -19.81 19.14 -13.50
CA THR A 75 -20.32 17.77 -13.49
C THR A 75 -19.78 16.97 -12.31
N LYS A 76 -20.68 16.19 -11.69
CA LYS A 76 -20.44 15.30 -10.56
C LYS A 76 -21.02 13.93 -10.89
N ILE A 77 -20.40 12.86 -10.44
CA ILE A 77 -20.82 11.47 -10.70
C ILE A 77 -20.87 10.73 -9.37
N ARG A 78 -21.95 10.01 -9.10
CA ARG A 78 -22.04 9.05 -7.98
C ARG A 78 -22.73 7.78 -8.44
N GLU A 79 -21.96 6.81 -8.91
CA GLU A 79 -22.50 5.71 -9.70
C GLU A 79 -21.65 4.44 -9.66
N LYS A 80 -22.30 3.28 -9.54
CA LYS A 80 -21.63 1.97 -9.56
C LYS A 80 -21.24 1.50 -10.97
N GLY A 81 -21.91 2.00 -12.00
CA GLY A 81 -21.65 1.65 -13.40
C GLY A 81 -20.45 2.36 -14.02
N VAL A 82 -19.90 3.38 -13.35
CA VAL A 82 -18.65 4.01 -13.76
C VAL A 82 -17.51 3.21 -13.14
N ASP A 83 -16.81 2.47 -14.00
CA ASP A 83 -15.78 1.50 -13.63
C ASP A 83 -14.36 1.98 -13.90
N SER A 84 -14.17 2.99 -14.74
CA SER A 84 -12.87 3.59 -15.07
C SER A 84 -12.88 5.12 -14.99
N ILE A 85 -11.68 5.72 -14.92
CA ILE A 85 -11.51 7.19 -14.96
C ILE A 85 -11.87 7.73 -16.35
N GLU A 86 -11.59 6.97 -17.40
CA GLU A 86 -11.95 7.27 -18.79
C GLU A 86 -13.47 7.34 -18.96
N SER A 87 -14.20 6.34 -18.44
CA SER A 87 -15.67 6.34 -18.40
C SER A 87 -16.22 7.54 -17.61
N ALA A 88 -15.55 7.93 -16.50
CA ALA A 88 -15.94 9.12 -15.75
C ALA A 88 -15.74 10.40 -16.57
N LEU A 89 -14.60 10.55 -17.24
CA LEU A 89 -14.30 11.71 -18.09
C LEU A 89 -15.25 11.84 -19.28
N LEU A 90 -15.63 10.72 -19.90
CA LEU A 90 -16.62 10.72 -20.97
C LEU A 90 -17.94 11.36 -20.50
N ASN A 91 -18.44 10.96 -19.33
CA ASN A 91 -19.67 11.48 -18.73
C ASN A 91 -19.54 12.92 -18.20
N ILE A 92 -18.32 13.33 -17.82
CA ILE A 92 -18.02 14.70 -17.39
C ILE A 92 -18.01 15.66 -18.58
N ILE A 93 -17.38 15.26 -19.68
CA ILE A 93 -17.19 16.13 -20.86
C ILE A 93 -18.48 16.18 -21.68
N PHE A 94 -19.10 15.02 -21.93
CA PHE A 94 -20.26 14.89 -22.78
C PHE A 94 -21.54 14.70 -21.96
N TRP A 95 -22.50 15.61 -22.14
CA TRP A 95 -23.83 15.47 -21.54
C TRP A 95 -24.69 14.50 -22.34
N SER A 96 -24.67 14.60 -23.67
CA SER A 96 -25.40 13.72 -24.58
C SER A 96 -24.52 12.59 -25.14
N THR A 97 -25.04 11.90 -26.16
CA THR A 97 -24.28 10.96 -27.00
C THR A 97 -22.91 11.55 -27.37
N PRO A 98 -21.80 10.88 -27.01
CA PRO A 98 -20.46 11.32 -27.36
C PRO A 98 -20.27 11.34 -28.89
N PRO A 99 -19.46 12.28 -29.43
CA PRO A 99 -19.12 12.29 -30.84
C PRO A 99 -18.17 11.14 -31.21
N ASP A 100 -18.03 10.85 -32.51
CA ASP A 100 -17.16 9.77 -33.01
C ASP A 100 -15.68 9.91 -32.56
N ASN A 101 -15.23 11.13 -32.29
CA ASN A 101 -13.87 11.43 -31.82
C ASN A 101 -13.75 11.54 -30.27
N ALA A 102 -14.76 11.09 -29.52
CA ALA A 102 -14.80 11.21 -28.05
C ALA A 102 -13.56 10.61 -27.37
N ASP A 103 -13.08 9.45 -27.82
CA ASP A 103 -11.90 8.79 -27.24
C ASP A 103 -10.64 9.66 -27.35
N ALA A 104 -10.45 10.37 -28.46
CA ALA A 104 -9.32 11.27 -28.63
C ALA A 104 -9.40 12.48 -27.68
N ILE A 105 -10.61 13.02 -27.50
CA ILE A 105 -10.87 14.13 -26.57
C ILE A 105 -10.65 13.70 -25.12
N VAL A 106 -11.13 12.52 -24.72
CA VAL A 106 -10.92 11.96 -23.37
C VAL A 106 -9.43 11.70 -23.11
N ARG A 107 -8.69 11.20 -24.11
CA ARG A 107 -7.23 11.03 -24.00
C ARG A 107 -6.51 12.36 -23.78
N GLU A 108 -6.84 13.37 -24.58
CA GLU A 108 -6.27 14.72 -24.42
C GLU A 108 -6.59 15.29 -23.04
N ALA A 109 -7.85 15.19 -22.60
CA ALA A 109 -8.26 15.61 -21.26
C ALA A 109 -7.44 14.91 -20.17
N LEU A 110 -7.29 13.59 -20.26
CA LEU A 110 -6.61 12.78 -19.26
C LEU A 110 -5.08 13.00 -19.26
N ASP A 111 -4.47 13.38 -20.38
CA ASP A 111 -3.04 13.74 -20.46
C ASP A 111 -2.72 15.05 -19.70
N HIS A 112 -3.71 15.93 -19.58
CA HIS A 112 -3.59 17.22 -18.90
C HIS A 112 -4.27 17.28 -17.53
N ALA A 113 -5.10 16.29 -17.19
CA ALA A 113 -5.90 16.30 -15.97
C ALA A 113 -5.05 16.28 -14.69
N GLU A 114 -5.43 17.12 -13.73
CA GLU A 114 -4.97 17.00 -12.34
C GLU A 114 -5.95 16.11 -11.57
N ILE A 115 -5.53 14.91 -11.19
CA ILE A 115 -6.40 13.93 -10.53
C ILE A 115 -6.00 13.76 -9.06
N PHE A 116 -6.93 14.08 -8.17
CA PHE A 116 -6.82 13.88 -6.75
C PHE A 116 -7.70 12.71 -6.31
N VAL A 117 -7.15 11.78 -5.55
CA VAL A 117 -7.83 10.57 -5.10
C VAL A 117 -7.87 10.56 -3.58
N ASP A 118 -9.07 10.54 -3.00
CA ASP A 118 -9.30 10.45 -1.56
C ASP A 118 -8.89 9.06 -1.04
N SER A 119 -8.32 8.98 0.17
CA SER A 119 -8.01 7.70 0.82
C SER A 119 -9.23 6.77 0.97
N LYS A 120 -10.45 7.33 0.96
CA LYS A 120 -11.71 6.58 0.95
C LYS A 120 -11.95 5.81 -0.34
N ALA A 121 -11.35 6.23 -1.47
CA ALA A 121 -11.52 5.59 -2.77
C ALA A 121 -10.81 4.24 -2.89
N PHE A 122 -9.88 3.93 -1.99
CA PHE A 122 -9.13 2.68 -1.99
C PHE A 122 -9.77 1.60 -1.11
N ASP A 123 -9.73 0.37 -1.61
CA ASP A 123 -9.96 -0.82 -0.79
C ASP A 123 -8.78 -1.08 0.16
N GLN A 124 -8.90 -2.12 0.99
CA GLN A 124 -7.85 -2.51 1.94
C GLN A 124 -6.53 -2.87 1.25
N SER A 125 -6.58 -3.42 0.03
CA SER A 125 -5.41 -3.80 -0.75
C SER A 125 -4.74 -2.61 -1.46
N GLY A 126 -5.28 -1.39 -1.32
CA GLY A 126 -4.80 -0.19 -1.98
C GLY A 126 -5.26 -0.07 -3.44
N ARG A 127 -6.29 -0.81 -3.85
CA ARG A 127 -6.85 -0.76 -5.21
C ARG A 127 -7.94 0.27 -5.27
N LEU A 128 -7.91 1.09 -6.31
CA LEU A 128 -8.94 2.06 -6.59
C LEU A 128 -10.20 1.33 -7.09
N HIS A 129 -11.38 1.77 -6.65
CA HIS A 129 -12.64 1.23 -7.17
C HIS A 129 -12.87 1.55 -8.65
N LEU A 130 -12.24 2.62 -9.14
CA LEU A 130 -12.13 2.95 -10.56
C LEU A 130 -10.84 2.39 -11.11
N THR A 131 -10.91 1.64 -12.20
CA THR A 131 -9.74 1.18 -12.93
C THR A 131 -9.01 2.37 -13.55
N VAL A 132 -7.71 2.16 -13.66
CA VAL A 132 -6.77 3.07 -14.31
C VAL A 132 -6.12 2.23 -15.39
N GLU A 133 -6.50 2.44 -16.65
CA GLU A 133 -6.07 1.58 -17.75
C GLU A 133 -4.65 1.92 -18.25
N ARG A 134 -4.08 3.04 -17.79
CA ARG A 134 -2.79 3.56 -18.22
C ARG A 134 -2.07 4.32 -17.09
N ASP A 135 -0.78 4.57 -17.28
CA ASP A 135 -0.01 5.40 -16.34
C ASP A 135 -0.54 6.84 -16.32
N ILE A 136 -1.23 7.20 -15.24
CA ILE A 136 -1.71 8.56 -15.00
C ILE A 136 -1.06 9.14 -13.74
N LYS A 137 -0.86 10.46 -13.74
CA LYS A 137 -0.34 11.19 -12.58
C LYS A 137 -1.47 11.48 -11.61
N VAL A 138 -1.62 10.61 -10.62
CA VAL A 138 -2.58 10.75 -9.53
C VAL A 138 -1.91 11.23 -8.25
N ARG A 139 -2.60 12.10 -7.51
CA ARG A 139 -2.17 12.58 -6.19
C ARG A 139 -3.18 12.14 -5.14
N LEU A 140 -2.68 11.76 -3.97
CA LEU A 140 -3.51 11.49 -2.82
C LEU A 140 -4.06 12.79 -2.25
N ALA A 141 -5.35 12.78 -1.95
CA ALA A 141 -5.99 13.73 -1.08
C ALA A 141 -6.51 13.00 0.17
N ALA A 142 -6.50 13.67 1.31
CA ALA A 142 -7.13 13.19 2.53
C ALA A 142 -8.14 14.24 2.98
N ASP A 143 -9.39 13.81 3.08
CA ASP A 143 -10.52 14.67 3.43
C ASP A 143 -10.63 15.97 2.61
N GLY A 144 -10.32 15.87 1.31
CA GLY A 144 -10.40 16.99 0.37
C GLY A 144 -9.18 17.93 0.39
N GLN A 145 -8.11 17.60 1.12
CA GLN A 145 -6.86 18.35 1.11
C GLN A 145 -5.73 17.55 0.46
N PRO A 146 -4.84 18.19 -0.33
CA PRO A 146 -3.73 17.49 -0.95
C PRO A 146 -2.73 17.02 0.11
N VAL A 147 -2.27 15.77 -0.01
CA VAL A 147 -1.17 15.27 0.83
C VAL A 147 0.15 15.63 0.16
N THR A 148 1.01 16.37 0.86
CA THR A 148 2.26 16.92 0.28
C THR A 148 3.17 15.84 -0.29
N THR A 149 3.38 14.74 0.45
CA THR A 149 4.13 13.56 -0.02
C THR A 149 3.23 12.53 -0.70
N GLY A 150 1.96 12.85 -0.93
CA GLY A 150 0.93 11.94 -1.41
C GLY A 150 1.04 11.54 -2.88
N GLU A 151 2.22 11.54 -3.49
CA GLU A 151 2.37 11.03 -4.86
C GLU A 151 1.95 9.56 -4.89
N LEU A 152 1.05 9.21 -5.81
CA LEU A 152 0.61 7.84 -5.99
C LEU A 152 1.38 7.17 -7.13
N LYS A 153 1.89 5.97 -6.88
CA LYS A 153 2.53 5.12 -7.88
C LYS A 153 1.78 3.80 -8.03
N LEU A 154 1.70 3.32 -9.27
CA LEU A 154 1.22 1.98 -9.56
C LEU A 154 2.15 0.92 -8.97
N LEU A 155 1.52 -0.13 -8.45
CA LEU A 155 2.14 -1.33 -7.94
C LEU A 155 1.47 -2.52 -8.62
N HIS A 156 2.18 -3.11 -9.57
CA HIS A 156 1.72 -4.29 -10.31
C HIS A 156 1.88 -5.52 -9.43
N LEU A 157 0.78 -5.92 -8.80
CA LEU A 157 0.68 -7.17 -8.04
C LEU A 157 0.05 -8.26 -8.91
N LYS A 158 0.18 -9.53 -8.49
CA LYS A 158 -0.29 -10.71 -9.24
C LYS A 158 -1.79 -10.69 -9.59
N LYS A 159 -2.61 -9.87 -8.91
CA LYS A 159 -4.04 -9.72 -9.16
C LYS A 159 -4.32 -8.35 -9.81
N PRO A 160 -5.09 -8.25 -10.90
CA PRO A 160 -5.58 -6.97 -11.45
C PRO A 160 -6.83 -6.46 -10.70
N PRO A 161 -7.18 -5.16 -10.79
CA PRO A 161 -6.39 -4.06 -11.38
C PRO A 161 -5.18 -3.71 -10.49
N PRO A 162 -4.09 -3.11 -10.99
CA PRO A 162 -2.93 -2.77 -10.16
C PRO A 162 -3.31 -2.00 -8.88
N ALA A 163 -2.57 -2.24 -7.79
CA ALA A 163 -2.74 -1.44 -6.58
C ALA A 163 -2.06 -0.08 -6.77
N LEU A 164 -2.54 0.95 -6.09
CA LEU A 164 -1.85 2.22 -5.95
C LEU A 164 -1.17 2.27 -4.58
N THR A 165 -0.05 2.97 -4.54
CA THR A 165 0.75 3.15 -3.32
C THR A 165 1.16 4.59 -3.16
N GLU A 166 1.15 5.08 -1.92
CA GLU A 166 1.63 6.41 -1.55
C GLU A 166 3.16 6.39 -1.42
N VAL A 167 3.85 7.35 -2.04
CA VAL A 167 5.28 7.53 -1.83
C VAL A 167 5.52 8.15 -0.45
N ILE A 168 6.13 7.41 0.47
CA ILE A 168 6.34 7.88 1.84
C ILE A 168 7.66 8.66 1.96
N SER A 169 8.72 8.12 1.38
CA SER A 169 10.07 8.68 1.47
C SER A 169 10.90 8.29 0.24
N GLY A 170 11.63 9.28 -0.28
CA GLY A 170 12.41 9.15 -1.51
C GLY A 170 11.53 8.69 -2.67
N CYS A 171 12.04 7.75 -3.47
CA CYS A 171 11.31 7.14 -4.60
C CYS A 171 10.64 5.79 -4.24
N CYS A 172 11.06 5.20 -3.13
CA CYS A 172 11.21 3.75 -3.04
C CYS A 172 10.77 3.16 -1.70
N VAL A 173 10.30 3.99 -0.77
CA VAL A 173 9.51 3.57 0.39
C VAL A 173 8.07 3.95 0.13
N ARG A 174 7.18 2.96 0.10
CA ARG A 174 5.79 3.12 -0.34
C ARG A 174 4.81 2.60 0.72
N GLY A 175 3.65 3.25 0.82
CA GLY A 175 2.57 2.91 1.74
C GLY A 175 1.36 2.35 1.03
N ARG A 176 0.76 1.31 1.61
CA ARG A 176 -0.44 0.64 1.09
C ARG A 176 -1.39 0.27 2.24
N PRO A 177 -2.68 0.61 2.19
CA PRO A 177 -3.33 1.44 1.19
C PRO A 177 -2.84 2.90 1.26
N PRO A 178 -2.97 3.68 0.18
CA PRO A 178 -2.61 5.09 0.19
C PRO A 178 -3.37 5.89 1.26
N GLY A 179 -2.72 6.89 1.86
CA GLY A 179 -3.27 7.69 2.97
C GLY A 179 -2.89 7.21 4.36
N HIS A 180 -2.12 6.13 4.42
CA HIS A 180 -1.58 5.57 5.66
C HIS A 180 -0.06 5.76 5.79
N GLY A 181 0.61 6.26 4.73
CA GLY A 181 2.07 6.33 4.67
C GLY A 181 2.71 7.10 5.81
N THR A 182 2.12 8.24 6.19
CA THR A 182 2.60 9.05 7.32
C THR A 182 2.55 8.30 8.66
N ARG A 183 1.47 7.56 8.93
CA ARG A 183 1.32 6.76 10.15
C ARG A 183 2.29 5.59 10.17
N ILE A 184 2.43 4.91 9.05
CA ILE A 184 3.40 3.82 8.90
C ILE A 184 4.82 4.33 9.17
N MET A 185 5.20 5.47 8.61
CA MET A 185 6.52 6.07 8.82
C MET A 185 6.73 6.52 10.27
N ALA A 186 5.71 7.12 10.90
CA ALA A 186 5.78 7.48 12.32
C ALA A 186 6.03 6.24 13.19
N SER A 187 5.27 5.16 12.95
CA SER A 187 5.43 3.89 13.66
C SER A 187 6.82 3.27 13.47
N LEU A 188 7.36 3.32 12.24
CA LEU A 188 8.73 2.83 11.95
C LEU A 188 9.81 3.69 12.62
N LYS A 189 9.60 5.00 12.78
CA LYS A 189 10.55 5.94 13.40
C LYS A 189 10.62 5.79 14.91
N GLU A 190 9.49 5.52 15.56
CA GLU A 190 9.43 5.32 17.02
C GLU A 190 10.14 4.05 17.48
N ARG A 191 10.58 3.21 16.54
CA ARG A 191 11.25 1.95 16.83
C ARG A 191 12.75 2.10 16.77
N PRO A 192 13.44 2.06 17.92
CA PRO A 192 14.87 2.17 17.96
C PRO A 192 15.49 0.98 17.22
N PHE A 193 16.49 1.28 16.43
CA PHE A 193 17.36 0.28 15.82
C PHE A 193 18.71 0.34 16.54
N LYS A 194 19.14 -0.81 17.06
CA LYS A 194 20.50 -1.02 17.53
C LYS A 194 21.07 -2.21 16.79
N THR A 195 22.31 -2.10 16.35
CA THR A 195 22.98 -3.18 15.62
C THR A 195 23.03 -4.49 16.41
N ASP A 196 23.14 -4.41 17.75
CA ASP A 196 23.15 -5.59 18.64
C ASP A 196 21.75 -6.23 18.86
N ASP A 197 20.68 -5.50 18.52
CA ASP A 197 19.28 -5.95 18.58
C ASP A 197 18.83 -6.50 17.22
N PHE A 198 19.78 -6.87 16.36
CA PHE A 198 19.54 -7.32 15.01
C PHE A 198 20.26 -8.64 14.72
N THR A 199 19.50 -9.61 14.23
CA THR A 199 20.02 -10.88 13.73
C THR A 199 19.77 -10.95 12.23
N PHE A 200 20.72 -11.55 11.51
CA PHE A 200 20.61 -11.82 10.09
C PHE A 200 20.59 -13.33 9.83
N PHE A 201 19.61 -13.78 9.05
CA PHE A 201 19.48 -15.17 8.63
C PHE A 201 19.34 -15.24 7.11
N SER A 202 20.38 -15.76 6.45
CA SER A 202 20.34 -16.00 5.00
C SER A 202 19.84 -17.41 4.71
N MET A 203 18.71 -17.48 4.00
CA MET A 203 18.18 -18.67 3.33
C MET A 203 18.70 -18.79 1.89
N VAL A 204 19.62 -17.91 1.48
CA VAL A 204 20.30 -17.95 0.19
C VAL A 204 21.67 -18.63 0.38
N VAL A 205 21.94 -19.67 -0.41
CA VAL A 205 23.15 -20.51 -0.30
C VAL A 205 24.09 -20.43 -1.51
N ASP A 206 23.81 -19.55 -2.47
CA ASP A 206 24.72 -19.38 -3.61
C ASP A 206 26.06 -18.81 -3.15
N SER A 207 27.13 -19.19 -3.85
CA SER A 207 28.50 -18.84 -3.47
C SER A 207 28.76 -17.34 -3.51
N GLY A 208 28.13 -16.60 -4.43
CA GLY A 208 28.33 -15.15 -4.59
C GLY A 208 27.72 -14.34 -3.45
N THR A 209 26.46 -14.63 -3.10
CA THR A 209 25.78 -14.01 -1.97
C THR A 209 26.47 -14.38 -0.66
N THR A 210 26.81 -15.65 -0.48
CA THR A 210 27.49 -16.14 0.72
C THR A 210 28.86 -15.46 0.90
N ALA A 211 29.68 -15.42 -0.15
CA ALA A 211 30.98 -14.73 -0.10
C ALA A 211 30.82 -13.24 0.22
N THR A 212 29.80 -12.59 -0.35
CA THR A 212 29.49 -11.18 -0.07
C THR A 212 29.14 -10.98 1.41
N ILE A 213 28.23 -11.77 1.98
CA ILE A 213 27.86 -11.69 3.40
C ILE A 213 29.09 -11.87 4.31
N MET A 214 29.95 -12.86 4.01
CA MET A 214 31.13 -13.15 4.83
C MET A 214 32.21 -12.06 4.76
N ALA A 215 32.21 -11.25 3.70
CA ALA A 215 33.10 -10.10 3.55
C ALA A 215 32.61 -8.85 4.31
N LEU A 216 31.34 -8.81 4.72
CA LEU A 216 30.70 -7.64 5.35
C LEU A 216 30.70 -7.80 6.88
N PRO A 217 31.45 -6.97 7.65
CA PRO A 217 31.66 -7.19 9.08
C PRO A 217 30.39 -7.20 9.93
N ALA A 218 29.49 -6.24 9.77
CA ALA A 218 28.28 -6.10 10.60
C ALA A 218 27.29 -7.24 10.32
N LEU A 219 27.13 -7.60 9.05
CA LEU A 219 26.36 -8.78 8.66
C LEU A 219 27.00 -10.04 9.17
N ARG A 220 28.31 -10.22 9.03
CA ARG A 220 29.01 -11.41 9.52
C ARG A 220 28.89 -11.57 11.04
N SER A 221 28.86 -10.48 11.81
CA SER A 221 28.63 -10.53 13.26
C SER A 221 27.17 -10.77 13.62
N ALA A 222 26.23 -10.22 12.84
CA ALA A 222 24.80 -10.43 13.02
C ALA A 222 24.30 -11.76 12.44
N THR A 223 25.08 -12.40 11.57
CA THR A 223 24.72 -13.65 10.90
C THR A 223 24.76 -14.76 11.94
N ASP A 224 23.65 -15.49 12.06
CA ASP A 224 23.70 -16.78 12.72
C ASP A 224 24.55 -17.73 11.85
N ARG A 225 25.82 -17.91 12.22
CA ARG A 225 26.76 -18.76 11.50
C ARG A 225 26.37 -20.22 11.71
N ILE A 226 25.46 -20.74 10.89
CA ILE A 226 25.11 -22.17 10.93
C ILE A 226 25.50 -22.82 9.60
N GLY A 227 26.56 -23.64 9.62
CA GLY A 227 27.20 -24.23 8.44
C GLY A 227 26.25 -25.02 7.53
N THR A 228 26.51 -25.11 6.23
CA THR A 228 25.59 -25.38 5.11
C THR A 228 24.87 -26.76 4.98
N LEU A 229 24.61 -27.49 6.07
CA LEU A 229 23.97 -28.82 5.98
C LEU A 229 22.45 -28.74 5.66
N PRO A 230 21.97 -29.38 4.56
CA PRO A 230 20.58 -29.33 4.11
C PRO A 230 19.53 -29.86 5.12
N GLU A 231 19.91 -30.80 5.98
CA GLU A 231 18.94 -31.58 6.77
C GLU A 231 18.37 -30.86 8.00
N ARG A 232 18.79 -29.62 8.29
CA ARG A 232 18.42 -28.91 9.53
C ARG A 232 17.89 -27.49 9.32
N TRP A 233 17.39 -27.13 8.14
CA TRP A 233 16.91 -25.75 7.88
C TRP A 233 15.76 -25.31 8.80
N ALA A 234 14.81 -26.20 9.11
CA ALA A 234 13.72 -25.90 10.04
C ALA A 234 14.25 -25.58 11.45
N ASP A 235 15.09 -26.45 12.01
CA ASP A 235 15.69 -26.26 13.34
C ASP A 235 16.52 -24.97 13.43
N ARG A 236 17.19 -24.62 12.33
CA ARG A 236 17.99 -23.38 12.23
C ARG A 236 17.15 -22.14 12.24
N LEU A 237 16.07 -22.16 11.47
CA LEU A 237 15.13 -21.05 11.46
C LEU A 237 14.54 -20.86 12.86
N ASP A 238 14.12 -21.94 13.52
CA ASP A 238 13.61 -21.88 14.89
C ASP A 238 14.69 -21.42 15.89
N THR A 239 15.95 -21.81 15.70
CA THR A 239 17.07 -21.31 16.51
C THR A 239 17.29 -19.81 16.30
N ALA A 240 17.29 -19.35 15.05
CA ALA A 240 17.45 -17.93 14.72
C ALA A 240 16.30 -17.09 15.29
N LEU A 241 15.07 -17.57 15.20
CA LEU A 241 13.89 -16.96 15.80
C LEU A 241 14.01 -16.88 17.33
N THR A 242 14.38 -17.99 17.97
CA THR A 242 14.54 -18.06 19.43
C THR A 242 15.61 -17.10 19.94
N ARG A 243 16.77 -17.03 19.25
CA ARG A 243 17.87 -16.11 19.60
C ARG A 243 17.54 -14.64 19.36
N SER A 244 16.58 -14.39 18.47
CA SER A 244 16.11 -13.05 18.13
C SER A 244 14.86 -12.65 18.90
N ALA A 245 14.50 -13.39 19.96
CA ALA A 245 13.39 -13.00 20.83
C ALA A 245 13.58 -11.56 21.31
N ASP A 246 12.51 -10.76 21.22
CA ASP A 246 12.50 -9.32 21.54
C ASP A 246 13.41 -8.44 20.67
N LYS A 247 13.93 -9.00 19.56
CA LYS A 247 14.85 -8.36 18.62
C LYS A 247 14.30 -8.36 17.19
N ASN A 248 15.03 -7.71 16.29
CA ASN A 248 14.76 -7.74 14.86
C ASN A 248 15.49 -8.91 14.22
N LEU A 249 14.79 -9.65 13.36
CA LEU A 249 15.38 -10.70 12.52
C LEU A 249 15.18 -10.31 11.07
N VAL A 250 16.27 -10.10 10.33
CA VAL A 250 16.20 -10.10 8.87
C VAL A 250 16.38 -11.50 8.34
N VAL A 251 15.39 -11.94 7.58
CA VAL A 251 15.49 -13.16 6.77
C VAL A 251 15.66 -12.74 5.31
N MET A 252 16.73 -13.20 4.67
CA MET A 252 16.92 -13.02 3.23
C MET A 252 16.75 -14.35 2.52
N GLY A 253 15.84 -14.45 1.55
CA GLY A 253 15.53 -15.73 0.91
C GLY A 253 14.96 -15.60 -0.51
N HIS A 254 15.04 -16.70 -1.26
CA HIS A 254 14.36 -16.81 -2.56
C HIS A 254 12.88 -17.06 -2.35
N ILE A 255 12.02 -16.52 -3.22
CA ILE A 255 10.58 -16.65 -3.12
C ILE A 255 10.07 -17.43 -4.33
N GLU A 256 9.45 -18.58 -4.05
CA GLU A 256 8.74 -19.38 -5.05
C GLU A 256 7.27 -19.51 -4.64
N GLY A 257 6.37 -19.07 -5.51
CA GLY A 257 4.94 -19.08 -5.20
C GLY A 257 4.63 -18.19 -3.99
N LYS A 258 4.29 -18.80 -2.85
CA LYS A 258 3.95 -18.15 -1.57
C LYS A 258 4.93 -18.50 -0.45
N ASP A 259 6.04 -19.14 -0.81
CA ASP A 259 6.98 -19.75 0.12
C ASP A 259 8.35 -19.08 0.00
N VAL A 260 9.06 -19.02 1.12
CA VAL A 260 10.50 -18.78 1.15
C VAL A 260 11.19 -20.11 0.97
N VAL A 261 12.02 -20.24 -0.07
CA VAL A 261 12.71 -21.48 -0.40
C VAL A 261 14.21 -21.34 -0.27
N VAL A 262 14.85 -22.43 0.11
CA VAL A 262 16.28 -22.65 0.00
C VAL A 262 16.50 -23.62 -1.15
N THR A 263 17.25 -23.21 -2.17
CA THR A 263 17.59 -24.07 -3.31
C THR A 263 19.08 -24.33 -3.36
N ASN A 264 19.51 -25.51 -3.80
CA ASN A 264 20.92 -25.76 -4.07
C ASN A 264 21.37 -25.15 -5.43
N ALA A 265 22.63 -25.36 -5.79
CA ALA A 265 23.19 -24.88 -7.07
C ALA A 265 22.52 -25.48 -8.32
N ARG A 266 21.76 -26.57 -8.17
CA ARG A 266 20.97 -27.22 -9.24
C ARG A 266 19.51 -26.76 -9.25
N GLN A 267 19.15 -25.76 -8.45
CA GLN A 267 17.77 -25.29 -8.24
C GLN A 267 16.83 -26.33 -7.58
N GLU A 268 17.38 -27.35 -6.94
CA GLU A 268 16.56 -28.29 -6.17
C GLU A 268 16.23 -27.66 -4.81
N VAL A 269 14.94 -27.68 -4.45
CA VAL A 269 14.45 -27.15 -3.18
C VAL A 269 14.93 -28.04 -2.03
N LEU A 270 15.80 -27.48 -1.18
CA LEU A 270 16.30 -28.11 0.04
C LEU A 270 15.36 -27.89 1.24
N TYR A 271 14.67 -26.75 1.25
CA TYR A 271 13.73 -26.38 2.29
C TYR A 271 12.74 -25.36 1.76
N SER A 272 11.50 -25.42 2.24
CA SER A 272 10.44 -24.45 1.92
C SER A 272 9.65 -24.13 3.19
N ILE A 273 9.32 -22.85 3.37
CA ILE A 273 8.37 -22.41 4.39
C ILE A 273 7.42 -21.36 3.81
N PRO A 274 6.09 -21.54 3.94
CA PRO A 274 5.13 -20.50 3.59
C PRO A 274 5.42 -19.18 4.30
N ILE A 275 5.37 -18.05 3.58
CA ILE A 275 5.63 -16.71 4.15
C ILE A 275 4.73 -16.45 5.36
N ALA A 276 3.45 -16.84 5.28
CA ALA A 276 2.51 -16.71 6.38
C ALA A 276 2.91 -17.52 7.63
N GLN A 277 3.48 -18.71 7.43
CA GLN A 277 3.96 -19.55 8.53
C GLN A 277 5.24 -18.97 9.15
N LEU A 278 6.19 -18.48 8.33
CA LEU A 278 7.40 -17.80 8.83
C LEU A 278 7.03 -16.58 9.68
N ARG A 279 6.06 -15.76 9.22
CA ARG A 279 5.56 -14.62 9.98
C ARG A 279 4.82 -15.04 11.26
N ALA A 280 4.05 -16.11 11.22
CA ALA A 280 3.39 -16.65 12.42
C ALA A 280 4.43 -17.07 13.47
N LYS A 281 5.46 -17.81 13.07
CA LYS A 281 6.57 -18.18 13.96
C LYS A 281 7.30 -16.96 14.53
N ALA A 282 7.58 -15.94 13.71
CA ALA A 282 8.15 -14.69 14.21
C ALA A 282 7.28 -14.02 15.29
N ARG A 283 5.95 -14.01 15.10
CA ARG A 283 5.01 -13.51 16.12
C ARG A 283 5.03 -14.34 17.39
N GLU A 284 5.07 -15.67 17.29
CA GLU A 284 5.14 -16.58 18.44
C GLU A 284 6.39 -16.33 19.30
N HIS A 285 7.52 -16.01 18.65
CA HIS A 285 8.79 -15.72 19.31
C HIS A 285 9.00 -14.24 19.70
N ASN A 286 7.98 -13.38 19.51
CA ASN A 286 8.09 -11.94 19.72
C ASN A 286 9.25 -11.30 18.93
N VAL A 287 9.42 -11.73 17.68
CA VAL A 287 10.49 -11.28 16.77
C VAL A 287 9.93 -10.34 15.72
N ASP A 288 10.62 -9.23 15.53
CA ASP A 288 10.32 -8.29 14.46
C ASP A 288 10.99 -8.75 13.15
N LEU A 289 10.23 -9.48 12.33
CA LEU A 289 10.72 -10.05 11.08
C LEU A 289 10.75 -9.02 9.95
N LEU A 290 11.93 -8.82 9.35
CA LEU A 290 12.09 -8.13 8.07
C LEU A 290 12.49 -9.14 6.99
N LEU A 291 11.52 -9.52 6.16
CA LEU A 291 11.73 -10.51 5.09
C LEU A 291 12.20 -9.82 3.80
N LEU A 292 13.45 -10.08 3.41
CA LEU A 292 14.04 -9.64 2.15
C LEU A 292 13.90 -10.77 1.13
N GLY A 293 12.83 -10.72 0.35
CA GLY A 293 12.57 -11.65 -0.75
C GLY A 293 11.77 -10.98 -1.84
N CYS A 294 12.01 -11.35 -3.09
CA CYS A 294 11.34 -10.76 -4.25
C CYS A 294 9.82 -10.92 -4.12
N ASP A 295 9.06 -9.90 -4.52
CA ASP A 295 7.59 -9.89 -4.53
C ASP A 295 6.90 -10.21 -3.19
N THR A 296 7.63 -10.14 -2.07
CA THR A 296 7.05 -10.37 -0.72
C THR A 296 5.93 -9.38 -0.37
N ALA A 297 5.93 -8.20 -1.01
CA ALA A 297 4.85 -7.22 -0.90
C ALA A 297 3.48 -7.76 -1.36
N ALA A 298 3.45 -8.67 -2.34
CA ALA A 298 2.22 -9.25 -2.86
C ALA A 298 1.49 -10.13 -1.82
N PHE A 299 2.21 -10.62 -0.81
CA PHE A 299 1.68 -11.55 0.20
C PHE A 299 1.30 -10.87 1.51
N ILE A 300 1.38 -9.54 1.60
CA ILE A 300 1.02 -8.79 2.81
C ILE A 300 -0.51 -8.57 2.93
N GLU A 301 -1.28 -8.76 1.85
CA GLU A 301 -2.73 -8.45 1.77
C GLU A 301 -3.64 -9.17 2.80
N ARG A 302 -3.13 -10.09 3.62
CA ARG A 302 -3.92 -10.91 4.56
C ARG A 302 -3.60 -10.65 6.04
N GLU A 303 -2.80 -9.62 6.36
CA GLU A 303 -2.32 -9.36 7.71
C GLU A 303 -2.61 -7.92 8.14
N THR A 304 -2.59 -7.64 9.45
CA THR A 304 -2.92 -6.35 10.07
C THR A 304 -1.92 -5.22 9.75
N ALA A 305 -0.68 -5.55 9.38
CA ALA A 305 0.34 -4.61 8.89
C ALA A 305 1.44 -5.38 8.11
N GLY A 306 2.54 -4.78 7.68
CA GLY A 306 3.74 -5.53 7.25
C GLY A 306 4.72 -4.78 6.36
N LEU A 307 5.93 -5.32 6.17
CA LEU A 307 6.91 -4.86 5.18
C LEU A 307 7.22 -5.96 4.17
N GLY A 308 7.46 -5.57 2.91
CA GLY A 308 7.93 -6.47 1.87
C GLY A 308 8.47 -5.71 0.66
N ILE A 309 9.03 -6.47 -0.28
CA ILE A 309 9.68 -5.97 -1.48
C ILE A 309 8.77 -6.19 -2.69
N ALA A 310 8.65 -5.18 -3.54
CA ALA A 310 7.73 -5.17 -4.69
C ALA A 310 8.29 -5.72 -6.01
N GLY A 311 9.57 -6.12 -6.04
CA GLY A 311 10.20 -6.57 -7.27
C GLY A 311 11.41 -7.45 -7.05
N VAL A 312 12.05 -7.80 -8.17
CA VAL A 312 13.25 -8.62 -8.20
C VAL A 312 14.48 -7.79 -7.87
N PHE A 313 15.39 -8.34 -7.08
CA PHE A 313 16.65 -7.69 -6.73
C PHE A 313 17.82 -8.69 -6.68
N ASN A 314 19.04 -8.17 -6.79
CA ASN A 314 20.25 -8.96 -6.59
C ASN A 314 20.56 -9.11 -5.10
N THR A 315 20.64 -10.35 -4.61
CA THR A 315 20.84 -10.69 -3.20
C THR A 315 22.18 -10.20 -2.64
N ALA A 316 23.26 -10.21 -3.43
CA ALA A 316 24.55 -9.66 -3.01
C ALA A 316 24.50 -8.13 -2.88
N ALA A 317 23.79 -7.45 -3.80
CA ALA A 317 23.56 -6.01 -3.70
C ALA A 317 22.68 -5.65 -2.49
N ALA A 318 21.65 -6.46 -2.20
CA ALA A 318 20.81 -6.31 -1.02
C ALA A 318 21.63 -6.49 0.28
N ALA A 319 22.55 -7.46 0.33
CA ALA A 319 23.45 -7.63 1.48
C ALA A 319 24.32 -6.39 1.71
N ARG A 320 24.91 -5.80 0.65
CA ARG A 320 25.71 -4.56 0.79
C ARG A 320 24.87 -3.38 1.27
N LYS A 321 23.64 -3.24 0.77
CA LYS A 321 22.70 -2.20 1.22
C LYS A 321 22.28 -2.42 2.67
N LEU A 322 22.05 -3.66 3.07
CA LEU A 322 21.74 -4.01 4.43
C LEU A 322 22.90 -3.63 5.36
N GLU A 323 24.14 -4.03 5.05
CA GLU A 323 25.33 -3.62 5.81
C GLU A 323 25.39 -2.11 6.01
N ALA A 324 25.27 -1.34 4.92
CA ALA A 324 25.28 0.12 4.98
C ALA A 324 24.14 0.66 5.85
N ALA A 325 22.95 0.07 5.77
CA ALA A 325 21.82 0.44 6.61
C ALA A 325 22.05 0.11 8.09
N LEU A 326 22.60 -1.07 8.43
CA LEU A 326 22.87 -1.47 9.82
C LEU A 326 23.91 -0.58 10.51
N THR A 327 24.78 0.07 9.74
CA THR A 327 25.81 0.99 10.25
C THR A 327 25.34 2.43 10.38
N ASN A 328 24.35 2.87 9.58
CA ASN A 328 23.95 4.27 9.46
C ASN A 328 22.51 4.54 9.93
N SER A 329 21.91 3.63 10.69
CA SER A 329 20.51 3.72 11.11
C SER A 329 20.38 3.82 12.63
N SER A 330 19.42 4.63 13.07
CA SER A 330 19.03 4.76 14.48
C SER A 330 17.62 4.26 14.75
N SER A 331 16.84 4.06 13.69
CA SER A 331 15.48 3.52 13.73
C SER A 331 15.23 2.51 12.60
N VAL A 332 14.14 1.74 12.70
CA VAL A 332 13.70 0.84 11.62
C VAL A 332 13.35 1.62 10.35
N ALA A 333 12.79 2.83 10.51
CA ALA A 333 12.56 3.74 9.38
C ALA A 333 13.85 4.10 8.63
N ASP A 334 14.95 4.34 9.36
CA ASP A 334 16.25 4.63 8.76
C ASP A 334 16.77 3.40 8.00
N VAL A 335 16.63 2.20 8.57
CA VAL A 335 17.05 0.96 7.89
C VAL A 335 16.32 0.81 6.56
N VAL A 336 14.99 0.91 6.58
CA VAL A 336 14.16 0.81 5.37
C VAL A 336 14.54 1.90 4.35
N THR A 337 14.72 3.14 4.80
CA THR A 337 15.05 4.28 3.93
C THR A 337 16.45 4.15 3.30
N ASN A 338 17.45 3.73 4.09
CA ASN A 338 18.83 3.56 3.64
C ASN A 338 18.99 2.36 2.69
N MET A 339 18.17 1.33 2.86
CA MET A 339 18.13 0.20 1.94
C MET A 339 17.38 0.51 0.64
N ALA A 340 16.33 1.33 0.72
CA ALA A 340 15.44 1.58 -0.40
C ALA A 340 16.17 2.16 -1.62
N SER A 341 15.82 1.66 -2.80
CA SER A 341 16.30 2.17 -4.09
C SER A 341 15.37 1.75 -5.21
N THR A 342 15.62 2.22 -6.43
CA THR A 342 14.81 1.86 -7.62
C THR A 342 14.71 0.35 -7.80
N ASP A 343 15.78 -0.37 -7.47
CA ASP A 343 15.86 -1.83 -7.58
C ASP A 343 15.45 -2.54 -6.28
N PHE A 344 15.10 -1.78 -5.24
CA PHE A 344 14.77 -2.29 -3.92
C PHE A 344 13.66 -1.47 -3.27
N VAL A 345 12.44 -1.67 -3.79
CA VAL A 345 11.25 -0.90 -3.38
C VAL A 345 10.57 -1.59 -2.21
N PHE A 346 10.52 -0.90 -1.08
CA PHE A 346 9.79 -1.32 0.10
C PHE A 346 8.33 -0.91 0.00
N VAL A 347 7.45 -1.85 0.28
CA VAL A 347 6.02 -1.62 0.46
C VAL A 347 5.66 -1.95 1.89
N ALA A 348 5.21 -0.93 2.59
CA ALA A 348 4.68 -1.03 3.92
C ALA A 348 3.16 -1.07 3.88
N TYR A 349 2.57 -1.95 4.70
CA TYR A 349 1.13 -2.19 4.73
C TYR A 349 0.54 -1.92 6.11
N GLU A 350 -0.68 -1.38 6.16
CA GLU A 350 -1.50 -1.23 7.38
C GLU A 350 -2.97 -1.52 7.05
N GLU A 351 -3.67 -2.30 7.86
CA GLU A 351 -5.08 -2.61 7.63
C GLU A 351 -6.02 -1.41 7.92
N LYS A 352 -6.94 -1.13 6.99
CA LYS A 352 -7.96 -0.07 7.13
C LYS A 352 -9.09 -0.54 8.06
N GLY A 353 -9.20 0.06 9.24
CA GLY A 353 -10.33 -0.14 10.16
C GLY A 353 -10.02 -0.70 11.55
N GLY A 354 -8.74 -0.88 11.90
CA GLY A 354 -8.34 -1.22 13.26
C GLY A 354 -8.49 -0.04 14.24
N TYR A 355 -9.72 0.30 14.64
CA TYR A 355 -9.94 0.99 15.93
C TYR A 355 -9.69 -0.03 17.04
N GLY A 356 -8.41 -0.27 17.28
CA GLY A 356 -7.89 -1.19 18.26
C GLY A 356 -6.38 -1.07 18.18
N TYR A 357 -5.81 -0.30 19.10
CA TYR A 357 -4.41 -0.45 19.49
C TYR A 357 -4.17 -1.93 19.83
N ALA A 358 -3.67 -2.69 18.87
CA ALA A 358 -3.12 -4.02 19.07
C ALA A 358 -2.24 -4.30 17.85
N GLY A 359 -0.92 -4.25 18.08
CA GLY A 359 0.08 -4.44 17.06
C GLY A 359 -0.03 -5.79 16.34
N ALA A 360 0.50 -5.81 15.13
CA ALA A 360 1.12 -6.96 14.47
C ALA A 360 1.21 -6.62 13.00
N SER A 361 2.41 -6.35 12.50
CA SER A 361 3.17 -7.26 11.63
C SER A 361 4.45 -6.52 11.24
N VAL A 362 5.60 -7.13 11.53
CA VAL A 362 6.92 -6.50 11.78
C VAL A 362 7.02 -5.79 13.14
N PHE A 363 5.99 -5.84 13.99
CA PHE A 363 5.93 -5.05 15.22
C PHE A 363 5.27 -5.84 16.34
N ALA A 364 6.04 -6.27 17.33
CA ALA A 364 5.53 -6.61 18.65
C ALA A 364 6.27 -5.83 19.73
N LYS A 365 5.77 -4.63 20.05
CA LYS A 365 5.90 -4.03 21.38
C LYS A 365 4.71 -3.10 21.66
N VAL A 366 3.78 -3.58 22.47
CA VAL A 366 2.97 -2.70 23.33
C VAL A 366 3.39 -3.04 24.75
N ALA A 367 4.21 -2.19 25.35
CA ALA A 367 4.38 -2.18 26.79
C ALA A 367 3.14 -1.47 27.37
N GLY A 368 2.22 -2.25 27.95
CA GLY A 368 1.08 -1.67 28.64
C GLY A 368 -0.13 -2.61 28.76
N GLU A 369 0.01 -3.76 29.41
CA GLU A 369 -1.04 -4.33 30.24
C GLU A 369 -0.43 -5.39 31.16
N SER A 370 -0.48 -5.14 32.47
CA SER A 370 -0.03 -6.10 33.48
C SER A 370 -0.83 -7.39 33.40
N HIS A 371 -0.17 -8.47 33.81
CA HIS A 371 -0.60 -9.88 33.82
C HIS A 371 -1.88 -10.22 34.66
N THR A 372 -2.89 -9.35 34.71
CA THR A 372 -4.06 -9.50 35.60
C THR A 372 -5.41 -9.45 34.87
N ALA A 373 -5.49 -8.98 33.62
CA ALA A 373 -6.79 -8.78 32.95
C ALA A 373 -7.32 -9.98 32.14
N ARG A 374 -6.53 -11.06 31.95
CA ARG A 374 -6.94 -12.23 31.14
C ARG A 374 -7.74 -13.29 31.90
N ILE A 375 -7.86 -13.17 33.23
CA ILE A 375 -8.66 -14.10 34.05
C ILE A 375 -10.14 -13.69 34.12
N PHE A 376 -10.52 -12.44 33.84
CA PHE A 376 -11.90 -11.98 34.02
C PHE A 376 -12.80 -11.99 32.77
N ARG A 377 -12.26 -12.21 31.56
CA ARG A 377 -13.08 -12.29 30.33
C ARG A 377 -13.49 -13.70 29.89
N LEU A 378 -12.93 -14.73 30.52
CA LEU A 378 -13.35 -16.14 30.33
C LEU A 378 -14.38 -16.61 31.36
N LEU A 379 -14.70 -15.80 32.37
CA LEU A 379 -15.76 -16.10 33.36
C LEU A 379 -17.11 -15.41 33.08
N ALA A 380 -17.19 -14.53 32.07
CA ALA A 380 -18.43 -13.83 31.72
C ALA A 380 -19.22 -14.47 30.56
N LEU A 381 -18.71 -15.53 29.91
CA LEU A 381 -19.40 -16.28 28.84
C LEU A 381 -19.78 -17.72 29.23
N ARG A 382 -19.71 -18.06 30.53
CA ARG A 382 -20.19 -19.35 31.08
C ARG A 382 -21.36 -19.23 32.07
N LYS A 383 -21.98 -18.05 32.19
CA LYS A 383 -23.23 -17.82 32.93
C LYS A 383 -24.27 -17.08 32.07
N LYS A 384 -24.71 -17.72 31.00
CA LYS A 384 -26.04 -17.53 30.38
C LYS A 384 -26.33 -18.78 29.55
N GLY A 385 -26.84 -19.76 30.27
CA GLY A 385 -27.03 -21.15 29.86
C GLY A 385 -27.51 -21.98 31.06
N GLN A 386 -28.42 -21.39 31.83
CA GLN A 386 -29.44 -22.01 32.67
C GLN A 386 -30.68 -21.15 32.51
#